data_AF-A0A4Q8T7E3-F1
#
_entry.id   AF-A0A4Q8T7E3-F1
#
_cell.length_a   1.000
_cell.length_b   1.000
_cell.length_c   1.000
_cell.angle_alpha   90.00
_cell.angle_beta   90.00
_cell.angle_gamma   90.00
#
_symmetry.space_group_name_H-M   'P 1'
#
loop_
_entity.id
_entity.type
_entity.pdbx_description
1 polymer ?
#
loop_
_entity_poly.entity_id
_entity_poly.type
_entity_poly.pdbx_seq_one_letter_code
_entity_poly.pdbx_strand_id
1 'polypeptide(L)' 'RINGILKQEFLLYRCKTIEELKILVTESINIYNEMRPHLALDMETPNAVHNRKGQLRELA' A
#
# COMPACT_ATOMS: atom_id res chain seq x y z
N ARG A 1 -0.89 11.38 -5.81
CA ARG A 1 -2.11 10.55 -5.68
C ARG A 1 -2.05 9.61 -4.47
N ILE A 2 -1.05 8.71 -4.38
CA ILE A 2 -0.92 7.73 -3.27
C ILE A 2 -0.91 8.39 -1.88
N ASN A 3 -0.08 9.42 -1.66
CA ASN A 3 -0.05 10.13 -0.37
C ASN A 3 -1.40 10.73 0.04
N GLY A 4 -2.25 11.10 -0.92
CA GLY A 4 -3.60 11.58 -0.64
C GLY A 4 -4.47 10.44 -0.10
N ILE A 5 -4.43 9.29 -0.78
CA ILE A 5 -5.13 8.07 -0.36
C ILE A 5 -4.66 7.62 1.03
N LEU A 6 -3.35 7.53 1.27
CA LEU A 6 -2.81 7.12 2.56
C LEU A 6 -3.27 8.03 3.70
N LYS A 7 -3.26 9.35 3.47
CA LYS A 7 -3.73 10.34 4.45
C LYS A 7 -5.25 10.32 4.66
N GLN A 8 -6.03 10.02 3.62
CA GLN A 8 -7.49 10.03 3.71
C GLN A 8 -8.06 8.73 4.28
N GLU A 9 -7.48 7.59 3.93
CA GLU A 9 -8.01 6.27 4.30
C GLU A 9 -7.38 5.72 5.58
N PHE A 10 -6.12 6.06 5.89
CA PHE A 10 -5.37 5.38 6.96
C PHE A 10 -4.89 6.29 8.10
N LEU A 11 -4.92 7.62 7.93
CA LEU A 11 -4.66 8.55 9.05
C LEU A 11 -5.92 8.71 9.92
N LEU A 12 -6.34 7.60 10.53
CA LEU A 12 -7.60 7.47 11.28
C LEU A 12 -7.60 8.32 12.56
N TYR A 13 -6.43 8.59 13.12
CA TYR A 13 -6.27 9.36 14.34
C TYR A 13 -4.99 10.20 14.31
N ARG A 14 -4.96 11.21 15.17
CA ARG A 14 -3.78 12.05 15.36
C ARG A 14 -2.78 11.34 16.27
N CYS A 15 -1.61 11.01 15.73
CA CYS A 15 -0.48 10.50 16.51
C CYS A 15 0.08 11.60 17.42
N LYS A 16 0.51 11.23 18.63
CA LYS A 16 1.11 12.17 19.61
C LYS A 16 2.62 12.28 19.41
N THR A 17 3.26 11.22 18.93
CA THR A 17 4.71 11.16 18.69
C THR A 17 5.03 10.84 17.24
N ILE A 18 6.27 11.11 16.83
CA ILE A 18 6.73 10.76 15.48
C ILE A 18 6.93 9.24 15.35
N GLU A 19 7.24 8.55 16.45
CA GLU A 19 7.37 7.09 16.52
C GLU A 19 6.02 6.42 16.23
N GLU A 20 4.94 6.86 16.86
CA GLU A 20 3.58 6.38 16.58
C GLU A 20 3.20 6.64 15.12
N LEU A 21 3.53 7.83 14.60
CA LEU A 21 3.25 8.17 13.21
C LEU A 21 4.01 7.26 12.24
N LYS A 22 5.27 6.93 12.53
CA LYS A 22 6.07 6.02 11.70
C LYS A 22 5.46 4.62 11.66
N ILE A 23 4.98 4.11 12.80
CA ILE A 23 4.29 2.81 12.88
C ILE A 23 3.03 2.85 12.02
N LEU A 24 2.15 3.84 12.24
CA LEU A 24 0.90 3.98 11.50
C LEU A 24 1.15 4.10 9.99
N VAL A 25 2.13 4.91 9.56
CA VAL A 25 2.46 5.06 8.14
C VAL A 25 2.98 3.75 7.54
N THR A 26 3.80 3.01 8.28
CA THR A 26 4.32 1.71 7.83
C THR A 26 3.19 0.70 7.64
N GLU A 27 2.28 0.60 8.62
CA GLU A 27 1.10 -0.25 8.54
C GLU A 27 0.19 0.16 7.37
N SER A 28 -0.04 1.47 7.20
CA SER A 28 -0.84 2.03 6.10
C SER A 28 -0.29 1.63 4.74
N ILE A 29 1.03 1.73 4.55
CA ILE A 29 1.71 1.35 3.31
C ILE A 29 1.58 -0.16 3.07
N ASN A 30 1.77 -0.97 4.12
CA ASN A 30 1.63 -2.42 4.01
C ASN A 30 0.21 -2.82 3.62
N ILE A 31 -0.82 -2.24 4.24
CA ILE A 31 -2.21 -2.51 3.89
C ILE A 31 -2.51 -2.06 2.45
N TYR A 32 -2.04 -0.89 2.05
CA TYR A 32 -2.21 -0.39 0.69
C TYR A 32 -1.60 -1.32 -0.38
N ASN A 33 -0.42 -1.88 -0.11
CA ASN A 33 0.34 -2.70 -1.06
C ASN A 33 -0.06 -4.17 -1.07
N GLU A 34 -0.42 -4.73 0.09
CA GLU A 34 -0.67 -6.16 0.25
C GLU A 34 -2.16 -6.52 0.24
N MET A 35 -3.03 -5.62 0.70
CA MET A 35 -4.43 -5.95 0.98
C MET A 35 -5.42 -5.13 0.18
N ARG A 36 -5.11 -3.87 -0.15
CA ARG A 36 -6.05 -2.98 -0.85
C ARG A 36 -6.17 -3.39 -2.33
N PRO A 37 -7.36 -3.84 -2.80
CA PRO A 37 -7.58 -4.09 -4.22
C PRO A 37 -7.72 -2.76 -4.95
N HIS A 38 -7.15 -2.65 -6.16
CA HIS A 38 -7.24 -1.44 -6.97
C HIS A 38 -7.99 -1.72 -8.27
N LEU A 39 -8.98 -0.90 -8.57
CA LEU A 39 -9.76 -1.04 -9.81
C LEU A 39 -8.89 -0.96 -11.07
N ALA A 40 -7.83 -0.13 -11.06
CA ALA A 40 -6.89 -0.02 -12.18
C ALA A 40 -5.95 -1.23 -12.33
N LEU A 41 -5.98 -2.15 -11.36
CA LEU A 41 -5.23 -3.40 -11.33
C LEU A 41 -6.20 -4.59 -11.40
N ASP A 42 -7.38 -4.43 -12.00
CA ASP A 42 -8.39 -5.49 -12.09
C ASP A 42 -8.78 -6.07 -10.73
N MET A 43 -8.87 -5.21 -9.71
CA MET A 43 -9.13 -5.56 -8.30
C MET A 43 -8.02 -6.38 -7.64
N GLU A 44 -6.82 -6.42 -8.22
CA GLU A 44 -5.63 -6.98 -7.59
C GLU A 44 -4.91 -5.95 -6.71
N THR A 45 -4.03 -6.46 -5.84
CA THR A 45 -3.19 -5.63 -4.99
C THR A 45 -1.91 -5.23 -5.72
N PRO A 46 -1.28 -4.09 -5.37
CA PRO A 46 -0.07 -3.63 -6.03
C PRO A 46 1.04 -4.68 -6.00
N ASN A 47 1.22 -5.37 -4.86
CA ASN A 47 2.25 -6.40 -4.73
C ASN A 47 1.91 -7.67 -5.50
N ALA A 48 0.64 -8.07 -5.59
CA ALA A 48 0.24 -9.21 -6.42
C ALA A 48 0.62 -8.99 -7.90
N VAL A 49 0.33 -7.80 -8.45
CA VAL A 49 0.69 -7.47 -9.83
C VAL A 49 2.20 -7.30 -10.00
N HIS A 50 2.89 -6.70 -9.03
CA HIS A 50 4.35 -6.53 -9.09
C HIS A 50 5.08 -7.87 -9.11
N ASN A 51 4.72 -8.79 -8.21
CA ASN A 51 5.32 -10.11 -8.10
C ASN A 51 5.08 -10.94 -9.37
N ARG A 52 3.88 -10.89 -9.95
CA ARG A 52 3.58 -11.56 -11.23
C ARG A 52 4.43 -11.00 -12.37
N LYS A 53 4.59 -9.68 -12.45
CA LYS A 53 5.46 -9.03 -13.45
C LYS A 53 6.93 -9.38 -13.26
N GLY A 54 7.39 -9.55 -12.03
CA GLY A 54 8.75 -10.03 -11.71
C GLY A 54 8.98 -11.44 -12.27
N GLN A 55 8.07 -12.38 -11.95
CA GLN A 55 8.14 -13.76 -12.45
C GLN A 55 8.12 -13.84 -13.98
N LEU A 56 7.27 -13.06 -14.64
CA LEU A 56 7.22 -13.00 -16.11
C LEU A 56 8.52 -12.48 -16.76
N ARG A 57 9.27 -11.63 -16.05
CA ARG A 57 10.59 -11.14 -16.52
C ARG A 57 11.70 -12.15 -16.31
N GLU A 58 11.64 -12.97 -15.26
CA GLU A 58 12.64 -14.01 -15.00
C GLU A 58 12.49 -15.22 -15.94
N LEU A 59 11.31 -15.42 -16.51
CA LEU A 59 10.99 -16.51 -17.44
C LEU A 59 11.22 -16.17 -18.92
N ALA A 60 11.56 -14.92 -19.25
CA ALA A 60 11.76 -14.41 -20.61
C ALA A 60 13.24 -14.18 -20.92
#